data_AF-A0A963ZJN3-F1
#
_entry.id   AF-A0A963ZJN3-F1
#
_cell.length_a   1.000
_cell.length_b   1.000
_cell.length_c   1.000
_cell.angle_alpha   90.00
_cell.angle_beta   90.00
_cell.angle_gamma   90.00
#
_symmetry.space_group_name_H-M   'P 1'
#
loop_
_entity.id
_entity.type
_entity.pdbx_description
1 polymer ?
#
loop_
_entity_poly.entity_id
_entity_poly.type
_entity_poly.pdbx_seq_one_letter_code
_entity_poly.pdbx_strand_id
1 'polypeptide(L)'
;MEDQTAKELHEGGELLPYQDEVMLEEGEEQSAADRVLAVVTAPKRAFAGILNIRLGGVIGISFAVAILLNIVSTLLMFSSPDVVEAMKTNQIEQIDKRLDDLSLSSAQKEQVEQQREQVEGMSSTTYMIGGVITSVLGVPFIALLVGLLILLIAKVIEEGRETRIRFVHALAVAALGSVISGIGSLLSAAIMKLTGTLEVPLGLAAIIKPDSKVLQGVVGVLNLPYLWWMIVIGIGIAAIARSSVAKSTLIFFSSILVITLLISLLLSQIGVAFGF
;
A
#
# COMPACT_ATOMS: atom_id res chain seq x y z
N MET A 1 -71.80 -26.44 13.12
CA MET A 1 -71.38 -25.08 12.73
C MET A 1 -70.32 -24.66 13.70
N GLU A 2 -69.08 -25.07 13.45
CA GLU A 2 -67.89 -24.53 14.08
C GLU A 2 -66.70 -25.00 13.26
N ASP A 3 -65.79 -24.05 13.04
CA ASP A 3 -64.38 -24.21 12.67
C ASP A 3 -64.03 -24.51 11.21
N GLN A 4 -64.11 -23.47 10.37
CA GLN A 4 -63.52 -23.44 9.03
C GLN A 4 -62.76 -22.14 8.73
N THR A 5 -62.28 -21.44 9.76
CA THR A 5 -61.60 -20.15 9.59
C THR A 5 -60.27 -20.16 10.31
N ALA A 6 -59.19 -19.89 9.57
CA ALA A 6 -57.83 -19.65 10.03
C ALA A 6 -56.86 -20.85 10.10
N LYS A 7 -56.64 -21.52 8.96
CA LYS A 7 -55.33 -22.13 8.71
C LYS A 7 -54.81 -21.93 7.28
N GLU A 8 -55.06 -20.74 6.74
CA GLU A 8 -54.35 -20.17 5.59
C GLU A 8 -53.19 -19.28 6.08
N LEU A 9 -52.10 -19.91 6.54
CA LEU A 9 -50.81 -19.24 6.80
C LEU A 9 -49.64 -20.08 6.26
N HIS A 10 -49.83 -20.68 5.07
CA HIS A 10 -48.79 -21.41 4.36
C HIS A 10 -48.60 -20.90 2.93
N GLU A 11 -48.55 -19.57 2.77
CA GLU A 11 -47.99 -18.95 1.57
C GLU A 11 -46.98 -17.86 1.95
N GLY A 12 -45.86 -17.84 1.23
CA GLY A 12 -45.11 -16.60 1.01
C GLY A 12 -43.95 -16.32 1.96
N GLY A 13 -43.08 -17.30 2.19
CA GLY A 13 -41.74 -17.05 2.72
C GLY A 13 -40.69 -17.64 1.79
N GLU A 14 -40.53 -17.07 0.59
CA GLU A 14 -39.30 -17.25 -0.19
C GLU A 14 -38.13 -16.85 0.70
N LEU A 15 -37.50 -17.83 1.33
CA LEU A 15 -36.18 -17.69 1.90
C LEU A 15 -35.26 -17.38 0.73
N LEU A 16 -35.01 -16.08 0.53
CA LEU A 16 -33.89 -15.63 -0.30
C LEU A 16 -32.67 -16.43 0.15
N PRO A 17 -32.01 -17.20 -0.75
CA PRO A 17 -30.78 -17.87 -0.39
C PRO A 17 -29.72 -16.80 -0.18
N TYR A 18 -29.58 -16.34 1.06
CA TYR A 18 -28.43 -15.57 1.50
C TYR A 18 -27.29 -16.56 1.78
N GLN A 19 -26.83 -17.23 0.72
CA GLN A 19 -25.71 -18.17 0.75
C GLN A 19 -24.77 -17.91 -0.41
N ASP A 20 -24.25 -16.67 -0.47
CA ASP A 20 -22.84 -16.48 -0.83
C ASP A 20 -22.00 -16.46 0.46
N GLU A 21 -22.30 -17.40 1.36
CA GLU A 21 -21.41 -17.79 2.43
C GLU A 21 -20.26 -18.52 1.74
N VAL A 22 -19.24 -17.74 1.34
CA VAL A 22 -17.98 -18.25 0.83
C VAL A 22 -17.36 -19.04 1.98
N MET A 23 -17.77 -20.31 2.08
CA MET A 23 -17.10 -21.35 2.85
C MET A 23 -15.67 -21.38 2.32
N LEU A 24 -14.79 -20.65 3.01
CA LEU A 24 -13.36 -20.75 2.79
C LEU A 24 -13.02 -22.20 3.11
N GLU A 25 -12.89 -23.03 2.06
CA GLU A 25 -12.46 -24.42 2.16
C GLU A 25 -11.35 -24.51 3.20
N GLU A 26 -11.45 -25.49 4.12
CA GLU A 26 -10.41 -25.79 5.09
C GLU A 26 -9.10 -26.00 4.33
N GLY A 27 -8.28 -24.95 4.31
CA GLY A 27 -7.19 -24.84 3.36
C GLY A 27 -6.15 -25.92 3.60
N GLU A 28 -5.81 -26.63 2.53
CA GLU A 28 -4.60 -27.45 2.41
C GLU A 28 -3.41 -26.78 3.11
N GLU A 29 -2.60 -27.53 3.86
CA GLU A 29 -1.41 -26.99 4.55
C GLU A 29 -0.42 -26.39 3.53
N GLN A 30 -0.55 -25.09 3.28
CA GLN A 30 0.33 -24.37 2.36
C GLN A 30 1.61 -23.94 3.06
N SER A 31 2.74 -24.17 2.39
CA SER A 31 4.02 -23.64 2.83
C SER A 31 4.03 -22.11 2.76
N ALA A 32 4.96 -21.49 3.49
CA ALA A 32 5.14 -20.04 3.46
C ALA A 32 5.50 -19.52 2.05
N ALA A 33 6.24 -20.30 1.26
CA ALA A 33 6.59 -19.98 -0.12
C ALA A 33 5.37 -20.04 -1.04
N ASP A 34 4.52 -21.06 -0.88
CA ASP A 34 3.30 -21.19 -1.68
C ASP A 34 2.35 -20.02 -1.44
N ARG A 35 2.27 -19.52 -0.20
CA ARG A 35 1.47 -18.33 0.13
C ARG A 35 2.02 -17.06 -0.50
N VAL A 36 3.35 -16.88 -0.53
CA VAL A 36 3.97 -15.75 -1.24
C VAL A 36 3.70 -15.82 -2.74
N LEU A 37 3.77 -16.98 -3.37
CA LEU A 37 3.43 -17.12 -4.78
C LEU A 37 1.93 -16.90 -5.02
N ALA A 38 1.09 -17.43 -4.13
CA ALA A 38 -0.36 -17.31 -4.20
C ALA A 38 -0.82 -15.87 -3.98
N VAL A 39 -0.11 -15.02 -3.22
CA VAL A 39 -0.56 -13.63 -3.01
C VAL A 39 -0.64 -12.85 -4.32
N VAL A 40 0.23 -13.20 -5.28
CA VAL A 40 0.27 -12.58 -6.61
C VAL A 40 -0.80 -13.15 -7.53
N THR A 41 -1.01 -14.48 -7.48
CA THR A 41 -1.79 -15.22 -8.49
C THR A 41 -3.19 -15.60 -8.04
N ALA A 42 -3.37 -15.93 -6.77
CA ALA A 42 -4.59 -16.41 -6.15
C ALA A 42 -4.70 -15.92 -4.69
N PRO A 43 -4.93 -14.61 -4.46
CA PRO A 43 -4.81 -14.01 -3.12
C PRO A 43 -5.75 -14.61 -2.08
N LYS A 44 -6.96 -15.04 -2.47
CA LYS A 44 -7.88 -15.76 -1.56
C LYS A 44 -7.23 -17.02 -0.97
N ARG A 45 -6.50 -17.76 -1.80
CA ARG A 45 -5.77 -18.97 -1.40
C ARG A 45 -4.62 -18.63 -0.45
N ALA A 46 -3.88 -17.55 -0.73
CA ALA A 46 -2.76 -17.11 0.11
C ALA A 46 -3.16 -16.80 1.56
N PHE A 47 -4.39 -16.32 1.76
CA PHE A 47 -4.94 -15.97 3.08
C PHE A 47 -5.82 -17.06 3.70
N ALA A 48 -6.09 -18.17 3.00
CA ALA A 48 -6.88 -19.27 3.51
C ALA A 48 -6.25 -19.86 4.79
N GLY A 49 -7.05 -19.99 5.86
CA GLY A 49 -6.59 -20.53 7.15
C GLY A 49 -5.54 -19.71 7.89
N ILE A 50 -5.32 -18.44 7.53
CA ILE A 50 -4.24 -17.61 8.10
C ILE A 50 -4.34 -17.42 9.63
N LEU A 51 -5.52 -17.61 10.22
CA LEU A 51 -5.73 -17.56 11.67
C LEU A 51 -5.21 -18.80 12.43
N ASN A 52 -5.00 -19.92 11.74
CA ASN A 52 -4.74 -21.23 12.36
C ASN A 52 -3.29 -21.73 12.16
N ILE A 53 -2.42 -20.93 11.56
CA ILE A 53 -1.05 -21.32 11.21
C ILE A 53 0.01 -20.56 11.99
N ARG A 54 1.25 -21.06 11.96
CA ARG A 54 2.42 -20.33 12.48
C ARG A 54 2.89 -19.27 11.48
N LEU A 55 2.65 -18.01 11.81
CA LEU A 55 2.86 -16.88 10.88
C LEU A 55 4.31 -16.40 10.74
N GLY A 56 5.23 -16.80 11.63
CA GLY A 56 6.61 -16.33 11.60
C GLY A 56 7.33 -16.64 10.28
N GLY A 57 7.11 -17.84 9.72
CA GLY A 57 7.67 -18.21 8.42
C GLY A 57 7.10 -17.39 7.27
N VAL A 58 5.78 -17.17 7.26
CA VAL A 58 5.07 -16.37 6.25
C VAL A 58 5.56 -14.92 6.25
N ILE A 59 5.65 -14.29 7.42
CA ILE A 59 6.13 -12.91 7.56
C ILE A 59 7.59 -12.80 7.10
N GLY A 60 8.46 -13.69 7.58
CA GLY A 60 9.89 -13.67 7.27
C GLY A 60 10.18 -13.83 5.79
N ILE A 61 9.58 -14.82 5.13
CA ILE A 61 9.78 -15.03 3.70
C ILE A 61 9.18 -13.90 2.86
N SER A 62 8.03 -13.36 3.26
CA SER A 62 7.40 -12.25 2.53
C SER A 62 8.27 -10.99 2.59
N PHE A 63 8.84 -10.67 3.75
CA PHE A 63 9.80 -9.56 3.87
C PHE A 63 11.08 -9.81 3.10
N ALA A 64 11.65 -11.03 3.16
CA ALA A 64 12.85 -11.35 2.40
C ALA A 64 12.63 -11.14 0.89
N VAL A 65 11.50 -11.61 0.36
CA VAL A 65 11.13 -11.43 -1.05
C VAL A 65 10.87 -9.96 -1.37
N ALA A 66 10.09 -9.25 -0.56
CA ALA A 66 9.79 -7.84 -0.79
C ALA A 66 11.05 -6.96 -0.74
N ILE A 67 11.95 -7.18 0.22
CA ILE A 67 13.23 -6.46 0.34
C ILE A 67 14.11 -6.76 -0.88
N LEU A 68 14.23 -8.03 -1.28
CA LEU A 68 15.01 -8.42 -2.45
C LEU A 68 14.50 -7.71 -3.71
N LEU A 69 13.18 -7.70 -3.93
CA LEU A 69 12.56 -7.01 -5.07
C LEU A 69 12.88 -5.51 -5.05
N ASN A 70 12.79 -4.84 -3.89
CA ASN A 70 13.09 -3.42 -3.78
C ASN A 70 14.59 -3.10 -3.96
N ILE A 71 15.49 -3.98 -3.49
CA ILE A 71 16.93 -3.86 -3.76
C ILE A 71 17.20 -3.97 -5.26
N VAL A 72 16.67 -4.99 -5.93
CA VAL A 72 16.82 -5.14 -7.39
C VAL A 72 16.26 -3.92 -8.13
N SER A 73 15.09 -3.42 -7.72
CA SER A 73 14.48 -2.21 -8.27
C SER A 73 15.40 -0.98 -8.11
N THR A 74 15.97 -0.80 -6.92
CA THR A 74 16.90 0.29 -6.59
C THR A 74 18.16 0.21 -7.47
N LEU A 75 18.75 -0.99 -7.60
CA LEU A 75 19.92 -1.21 -8.45
C LEU A 75 19.63 -0.91 -9.92
N LEU A 76 18.46 -1.36 -10.42
CA LEU A 76 18.04 -1.09 -11.79
C LEU A 76 17.86 0.41 -12.03
N MET A 77 17.15 1.10 -11.16
CA MET A 77 16.85 2.53 -11.29
C MET A 77 18.13 3.37 -11.30
N PHE A 78 19.01 3.17 -10.31
CA PHE A 78 20.23 3.98 -10.17
C PHE A 78 21.41 3.53 -11.04
N SER A 79 21.28 2.39 -11.73
CA SER A 79 22.23 2.01 -12.79
C SER A 79 22.12 2.87 -14.06
N SER A 80 21.04 3.64 -14.21
CA SER A 80 20.84 4.53 -15.36
C SER A 80 21.32 5.96 -15.05
N PRO A 81 22.31 6.51 -15.77
CA PRO A 81 22.74 7.89 -15.60
C PRO A 81 21.59 8.88 -15.81
N ASP A 82 20.74 8.66 -16.81
CA ASP A 82 19.63 9.54 -17.16
C ASP A 82 18.62 9.65 -16.02
N VAL A 83 18.32 8.54 -15.34
CA VAL A 83 17.39 8.53 -14.19
C VAL A 83 18.00 9.26 -13.00
N VAL A 84 19.30 9.07 -12.75
CA VAL A 84 20.01 9.78 -11.68
C VAL A 84 20.04 11.29 -11.95
N GLU A 85 20.34 11.69 -13.18
CA GLU A 85 20.35 13.10 -13.59
C GLU A 85 18.95 13.71 -13.48
N ALA A 86 17.91 13.04 -13.98
CA ALA A 86 16.53 13.50 -13.84
C ALA A 86 16.14 13.66 -12.37
N MET A 87 16.57 12.74 -11.49
CA MET A 87 16.31 12.83 -10.05
C MET A 87 17.05 13.99 -9.40
N LYS A 88 18.30 14.25 -9.78
CA LYS A 88 19.07 15.41 -9.30
C LYS A 88 18.43 16.71 -9.74
N THR A 89 18.13 16.85 -11.03
CA THR A 89 17.49 18.04 -11.59
C THR A 89 16.17 18.32 -10.89
N ASN A 90 15.33 17.29 -10.67
CA ASN A 90 14.07 17.46 -9.95
C ASN A 90 14.26 17.88 -8.48
N GLN A 91 15.26 17.34 -7.78
CA GLN A 91 15.58 17.75 -6.41
C GLN A 91 16.12 19.18 -6.34
N ILE A 92 17.03 19.55 -7.24
CA ILE A 92 17.61 20.90 -7.33
C ILE A 92 16.49 21.91 -7.64
N GLU A 93 15.60 21.61 -8.60
CA GLU A 93 14.48 22.51 -8.92
C GLU A 93 13.53 22.71 -7.72
N GLN A 94 13.30 21.67 -6.90
CA GLN A 94 12.53 21.80 -5.67
C GLN A 94 13.26 22.61 -4.60
N ILE A 95 14.58 22.51 -4.51
CA ILE A 95 15.42 23.29 -3.59
C ILE A 95 15.48 24.76 -4.02
N ASP A 96 15.70 25.03 -5.31
CA ASP A 96 15.74 26.37 -5.89
C ASP A 96 14.40 27.09 -5.65
N LYS A 97 13.26 26.41 -5.84
CA LYS A 97 11.92 26.93 -5.50
C LYS A 97 11.78 27.32 -4.03
N ARG A 98 12.50 26.66 -3.11
CA ARG A 98 12.53 27.03 -1.69
C ARG A 98 13.46 28.20 -1.42
N LEU A 99 14.59 28.31 -2.11
CA LEU A 99 15.52 29.45 -1.97
C LEU A 99 14.88 30.77 -2.43
N ASP A 100 14.00 30.69 -3.43
CA ASP A 100 13.20 31.81 -3.93
C ASP A 100 12.13 32.30 -2.93
N ASP A 101 11.86 31.53 -1.86
CA ASP A 101 10.94 31.96 -0.81
C ASP A 101 11.53 33.14 -0.02
N LEU A 102 10.85 34.29 -0.13
CA LEU A 102 11.23 35.54 0.52
C LEU A 102 11.03 35.51 2.03
N SER A 103 10.31 34.53 2.57
CA SER A 103 10.04 34.38 4.00
C SER A 103 11.19 33.73 4.78
N LEU A 104 12.15 33.11 4.09
CA LEU A 104 13.30 32.48 4.74
C LEU A 104 14.28 33.53 5.31
N SER A 105 14.67 33.34 6.57
CA SER A 105 15.79 34.06 7.17
C SER A 105 17.11 33.68 6.50
N SER A 106 18.13 34.54 6.63
CA SER A 106 19.46 34.28 6.05
C SER A 106 20.07 32.96 6.50
N ALA A 107 19.87 32.57 7.78
CA ALA A 107 20.34 31.30 8.32
C ALA A 107 19.61 30.09 7.70
N GLN A 108 18.31 30.22 7.42
CA GLN A 108 17.55 29.17 6.73
C GLN A 108 18.00 29.06 5.27
N LYS A 109 18.25 30.17 4.58
CA LYS A 109 18.76 30.16 3.20
C LYS A 109 20.11 29.46 3.11
N GLU A 110 21.02 29.72 4.04
CA GLU A 110 22.31 29.02 4.10
C GLU A 110 22.12 27.50 4.29
N GLN A 111 21.20 27.07 5.15
CA GLN A 111 20.90 25.64 5.34
C GLN A 111 20.30 24.99 4.09
N VAL A 112 19.48 25.72 3.33
CA VAL A 112 18.89 25.24 2.08
C VAL A 112 19.96 25.17 0.98
N GLU A 113 20.88 26.14 0.90
CA GLU A 113 22.01 26.10 -0.02
C GLU A 113 22.94 24.91 0.28
N GLN A 114 23.23 24.64 1.56
CA GLN A 114 23.99 23.44 1.95
C GLN A 114 23.32 22.14 1.50
N GLN A 115 21.97 22.08 1.49
CA GLN A 115 21.25 20.93 0.94
C GLN A 115 21.41 20.84 -0.58
N ARG A 116 21.41 21.98 -1.28
CA ARG A 116 21.65 22.07 -2.72
C ARG A 116 23.02 21.49 -3.07
N GLU A 117 24.08 21.95 -2.39
CA GLU A 117 25.45 21.45 -2.57
C GLU A 117 25.56 19.94 -2.29
N GLN A 118 24.87 19.45 -1.25
CA GLN A 118 24.83 18.01 -0.95
C GLN A 118 24.22 17.20 -2.09
N VAL A 119 23.09 17.66 -2.67
CA VAL A 119 22.43 16.98 -3.80
C VAL A 119 23.30 17.02 -5.05
N GLU A 120 23.94 18.17 -5.34
CA GLU A 120 24.88 18.28 -6.46
C GLU A 120 26.04 17.28 -6.32
N GLY A 121 26.60 17.18 -5.11
CA GLY A 121 27.69 16.26 -4.74
C GLY A 121 27.29 14.79 -4.61
N MET A 122 25.99 14.45 -4.59
CA MET A 122 25.55 13.05 -4.47
C MET A 122 25.97 12.23 -5.69
N SER A 123 26.56 11.06 -5.47
CA SER A 123 26.86 10.12 -6.55
C SER A 123 25.71 9.12 -6.75
N SER A 124 25.67 8.44 -7.90
CA SER A 124 24.76 7.29 -8.10
C SER A 124 24.92 6.24 -6.97
N THR A 125 26.16 6.00 -6.53
CA THR A 125 26.47 5.11 -5.41
C THR A 125 25.80 5.56 -4.10
N THR A 126 25.77 6.86 -3.84
CA THR A 126 25.11 7.41 -2.64
C THR A 126 23.61 7.14 -2.67
N TYR A 127 22.95 7.38 -3.81
CA TYR A 127 21.53 7.07 -3.99
C TYR A 127 21.24 5.57 -3.86
N MET A 128 22.12 4.74 -4.43
CA MET A 128 21.99 3.28 -4.34
C MET A 128 22.07 2.78 -2.90
N ILE A 129 23.07 3.24 -2.13
CA ILE A 129 23.22 2.88 -0.71
C ILE A 129 21.99 3.34 0.07
N GLY A 130 21.56 4.59 -0.13
CA GLY A 130 20.36 5.14 0.53
C GLY A 130 19.08 4.35 0.20
N GLY A 131 18.91 3.97 -1.07
CA GLY A 131 17.78 3.15 -1.52
C GLY A 131 17.79 1.74 -0.93
N VAL A 132 18.96 1.10 -0.81
CA VAL A 132 19.11 -0.22 -0.17
C VAL A 132 18.79 -0.15 1.32
N ILE A 133 19.34 0.84 2.04
CA ILE A 133 19.05 1.05 3.47
C ILE A 133 17.55 1.28 3.67
N THR A 134 16.95 2.15 2.86
CA THR A 134 15.51 2.42 2.89
C THR A 134 14.70 1.16 2.57
N SER A 135 15.16 0.30 1.66
CA SER A 135 14.48 -0.96 1.36
C SER A 135 14.52 -1.93 2.56
N VAL A 136 15.68 -2.09 3.19
CA VAL A 136 15.87 -3.03 4.31
C VAL A 136 15.13 -2.59 5.57
N LEU A 137 15.16 -1.30 5.90
CA LEU A 137 14.53 -0.77 7.11
C LEU A 137 13.10 -0.29 6.87
N GLY A 138 12.86 0.34 5.72
CA GLY A 138 11.57 0.93 5.38
C GLY A 138 10.50 -0.09 5.08
N VAL A 139 10.81 -1.21 4.40
CA VAL A 139 9.79 -2.24 4.09
C VAL A 139 9.18 -2.82 5.38
N PRO A 140 9.95 -3.31 6.37
CA PRO A 140 9.38 -3.76 7.63
C PRO A 140 8.68 -2.65 8.41
N PHE A 141 9.26 -1.44 8.44
CA PHE A 141 8.68 -0.31 9.18
C PHE A 141 7.30 0.08 8.65
N ILE A 142 7.16 0.24 7.32
CA ILE A 142 5.87 0.52 6.68
C ILE A 142 4.89 -0.65 6.87
N ALA A 143 5.36 -1.89 6.77
CA ALA A 143 4.52 -3.06 7.01
C ALA A 143 3.99 -3.12 8.46
N LEU A 144 4.74 -2.64 9.45
CA LEU A 144 4.26 -2.52 10.84
C LEU A 144 3.13 -1.47 10.95
N LEU A 145 3.29 -0.30 10.31
CA LEU A 145 2.26 0.74 10.29
C LEU A 145 0.99 0.27 9.57
N VAL A 146 1.15 -0.35 8.39
CA VAL A 146 0.03 -0.92 7.63
C VAL A 146 -0.61 -2.08 8.42
N GLY A 147 0.18 -2.93 9.07
CA GLY A 147 -0.31 -4.00 9.93
C GLY A 147 -1.12 -3.46 11.11
N LEU A 148 -0.74 -2.31 11.68
CA LEU A 148 -1.51 -1.67 12.75
C LEU A 148 -2.85 -1.16 12.22
N LEU A 149 -2.85 -0.51 11.06
CA LEU A 149 -4.08 -0.07 10.40
C LEU A 149 -5.01 -1.25 10.07
N ILE A 150 -4.47 -2.33 9.52
CA ILE A 150 -5.20 -3.58 9.22
C ILE A 150 -5.81 -4.14 10.50
N LEU A 151 -5.07 -4.17 11.61
CA LEU A 151 -5.58 -4.65 12.89
C LEU A 151 -6.77 -3.81 13.36
N LEU A 152 -6.67 -2.48 13.29
CA LEU A 152 -7.76 -1.58 13.68
C LEU A 152 -9.00 -1.79 12.82
N ILE A 153 -8.84 -1.87 11.51
CA ILE A 153 -9.95 -2.12 10.58
C ILE A 153 -10.58 -3.48 10.86
N ALA A 154 -9.76 -4.53 10.96
CA ALA A 154 -10.23 -5.88 11.23
C ALA A 154 -11.03 -5.93 12.53
N LYS A 155 -10.57 -5.25 13.59
CA LYS A 155 -11.27 -5.17 14.88
C LYS A 155 -12.59 -4.41 14.83
N VAL A 156 -12.71 -3.38 13.99
CA VAL A 156 -13.95 -2.61 13.82
C VAL A 156 -15.01 -3.41 13.07
N ILE A 157 -14.61 -4.23 12.10
CA ILE A 157 -15.54 -4.97 11.23
C ILE A 157 -15.77 -6.42 11.64
N GLU A 158 -15.05 -6.93 12.65
CA GLU A 158 -15.15 -8.29 13.16
C GLU A 158 -16.59 -8.59 13.62
N GLU A 159 -17.30 -9.41 12.85
CA GLU A 159 -18.69 -9.79 13.14
C GLU A 159 -18.68 -10.95 14.16
N GLY A 160 -18.54 -10.58 15.44
CA GLY A 160 -18.49 -11.52 16.57
C GLY A 160 -17.34 -11.18 17.52
N ARG A 161 -17.61 -11.13 18.83
CA ARG A 161 -16.65 -10.64 19.85
C ARG A 161 -15.47 -11.61 20.13
N GLU A 162 -15.06 -12.43 19.17
CA GLU A 162 -13.94 -13.34 19.39
C GLU A 162 -12.61 -12.60 19.23
N THR A 163 -11.89 -12.36 20.33
CA THR A 163 -10.63 -11.60 20.36
C THR A 163 -9.43 -12.28 19.66
N ARG A 164 -9.64 -13.24 18.77
CA ARG A 164 -8.56 -14.08 18.19
C ARG A 164 -7.62 -13.32 17.27
N ILE A 165 -8.08 -12.25 16.61
CA ILE A 165 -7.24 -11.42 15.73
C ILE A 165 -6.22 -10.67 16.57
N ARG A 166 -4.98 -11.14 16.51
CA ARG A 166 -3.77 -10.51 17.06
C ARG A 166 -3.00 -9.75 15.98
N PHE A 167 -2.17 -8.78 16.40
CA PHE A 167 -1.31 -7.99 15.50
C PHE A 167 -0.49 -8.83 14.52
N VAL A 168 -0.02 -10.01 14.94
CA VAL A 168 0.74 -10.92 14.06
C VAL A 168 -0.04 -11.35 12.81
N HIS A 169 -1.37 -11.50 12.88
CA HIS A 169 -2.20 -11.82 11.70
C HIS A 169 -2.29 -10.64 10.75
N ALA A 170 -2.51 -9.44 11.29
CA ALA A 170 -2.54 -8.21 10.52
C ALA A 170 -1.18 -7.90 9.87
N LEU A 171 -0.09 -8.15 10.59
CA LEU A 171 1.27 -8.04 10.08
C LEU A 171 1.56 -9.06 8.98
N ALA A 172 1.04 -10.29 9.09
CA ALA A 172 1.17 -11.29 8.02
C ALA A 172 0.44 -10.85 6.74
N VAL A 173 -0.74 -10.22 6.86
CA VAL A 173 -1.44 -9.62 5.72
C VAL A 173 -0.61 -8.49 5.11
N ALA A 174 -0.08 -7.58 5.93
CA ALA A 174 0.77 -6.49 5.47
C ALA A 174 2.04 -7.01 4.76
N ALA A 175 2.72 -8.00 5.35
CA ALA A 175 3.95 -8.57 4.81
C ALA A 175 3.72 -9.26 3.45
N LEU A 176 2.66 -10.06 3.32
CA LEU A 176 2.26 -10.64 2.04
C LEU A 176 1.92 -9.56 1.02
N GLY A 177 1.25 -8.49 1.44
CA GLY A 177 1.00 -7.31 0.59
C GLY A 177 2.29 -6.62 0.14
N SER A 178 3.33 -6.55 0.98
CA SER A 178 4.62 -5.94 0.61
C SER A 178 5.29 -6.62 -0.59
N VAL A 179 5.00 -7.90 -0.85
CA VAL A 179 5.47 -8.60 -2.05
C VAL A 179 4.89 -7.95 -3.30
N ILE A 180 3.59 -7.62 -3.28
CA ILE A 180 2.92 -6.92 -4.40
C ILE A 180 3.52 -5.54 -4.62
N SER A 181 3.76 -4.78 -3.53
CA SER A 181 4.43 -3.48 -3.61
C SER A 181 5.84 -3.61 -4.20
N GLY A 182 6.60 -4.63 -3.82
CA GLY A 182 7.93 -4.90 -4.38
C GLY A 182 7.90 -5.21 -5.89
N ILE A 183 6.90 -5.96 -6.36
CA ILE A 183 6.69 -6.19 -7.80
C ILE A 183 6.37 -4.86 -8.50
N GLY A 184 5.51 -4.03 -7.90
CA GLY A 184 5.20 -2.70 -8.43
C GLY A 184 6.44 -1.81 -8.56
N SER A 185 7.29 -1.76 -7.53
CA SER A 185 8.58 -1.05 -7.56
C SER A 185 9.49 -1.54 -8.69
N LEU A 186 9.54 -2.86 -8.92
CA LEU A 186 10.39 -3.46 -9.95
C LEU A 186 9.91 -3.07 -11.36
N LEU A 187 8.60 -3.11 -11.59
CA LEU A 187 8.01 -2.68 -12.85
C LEU A 187 8.27 -1.19 -13.10
N SER A 188 8.08 -0.34 -12.08
CA SER A 188 8.36 1.10 -12.18
C SER A 188 9.83 1.36 -12.49
N ALA A 189 10.75 0.71 -11.78
CA ALA A 189 12.19 0.86 -12.02
C ALA A 189 12.59 0.43 -13.45
N ALA A 190 12.00 -0.65 -13.95
CA ALA A 190 12.23 -1.09 -15.32
C ALA A 190 11.75 -0.05 -16.34
N ILE A 191 10.56 0.54 -16.14
CA ILE A 191 10.01 1.57 -17.03
C ILE A 191 10.83 2.85 -16.98
N MET A 192 11.23 3.31 -15.78
CA MET A 192 12.09 4.50 -15.64
C MET A 192 13.42 4.29 -16.36
N LYS A 193 14.01 3.09 -16.23
CA LYS A 193 15.25 2.74 -16.93
C LYS A 193 15.08 2.74 -18.46
N LEU A 194 13.95 2.23 -18.97
CA LEU A 194 13.68 2.19 -20.41
C LEU A 194 13.35 3.56 -21.00
N THR A 195 12.68 4.42 -20.25
CA THR A 195 12.25 5.76 -20.71
C THR A 195 13.28 6.84 -20.44
N GLY A 196 14.19 6.64 -19.47
CA GLY A 196 15.10 7.68 -18.98
C GLY A 196 14.39 8.77 -18.16
N THR A 197 13.11 8.60 -17.83
CA THR A 197 12.30 9.60 -17.12
C THR A 197 11.85 9.09 -15.76
N LEU A 198 11.54 10.02 -14.85
CA LEU A 198 10.94 9.68 -13.56
C LEU A 198 9.43 9.41 -13.67
N GLU A 199 8.82 9.79 -14.79
CA GLU A 199 7.39 9.64 -15.01
C GLU A 199 7.08 8.21 -15.44
N VAL A 200 6.37 7.49 -14.56
CA VAL A 200 5.95 6.12 -14.82
C VAL A 200 4.47 6.14 -15.20
N PRO A 201 4.11 5.95 -16.49
CA PRO A 201 2.71 6.00 -16.96
C PRO A 201 1.92 4.73 -16.61
N LEU A 202 2.05 4.23 -15.38
CA LEU A 202 1.26 3.11 -14.85
C LEU A 202 -0.02 3.58 -14.13
N GLY A 203 -0.19 4.89 -13.99
CA GLY A 203 -1.31 5.54 -13.31
C GLY A 203 -2.53 5.74 -14.21
N LEU A 204 -3.71 5.83 -13.58
CA LEU A 204 -4.93 6.32 -14.24
C LEU A 204 -4.75 7.71 -14.88
N ALA A 205 -3.74 8.47 -14.46
CA ALA A 205 -3.40 9.80 -14.97
C ALA A 205 -2.98 9.78 -16.45
N ALA A 206 -2.48 8.63 -16.93
CA ALA A 206 -2.17 8.47 -18.35
C ALA A 206 -3.43 8.43 -19.22
N ILE A 207 -4.59 8.09 -18.63
CA ILE A 207 -5.87 7.92 -19.32
C ILE A 207 -6.77 9.13 -19.06
N ILE A 208 -6.84 9.56 -17.79
CA ILE A 208 -7.66 10.67 -17.34
C ILE A 208 -6.73 11.87 -17.18
N LYS A 209 -6.88 12.89 -18.04
CA LYS A 209 -6.24 14.20 -17.88
C LYS A 209 -7.12 15.07 -16.99
N PRO A 210 -6.85 15.15 -15.67
CA PRO A 210 -7.73 15.84 -14.76
C PRO A 210 -7.42 17.34 -14.80
N ASP A 211 -8.44 18.19 -14.81
CA ASP A 211 -8.26 19.65 -14.84
C ASP A 211 -7.84 20.23 -13.47
N SER A 212 -8.11 19.49 -12.38
CA SER A 212 -7.77 19.90 -11.01
C SER A 212 -6.43 19.35 -10.56
N LYS A 213 -5.57 20.20 -9.98
CA LYS A 213 -4.29 19.82 -9.37
C LYS A 213 -4.46 18.77 -8.26
N VAL A 214 -5.53 18.87 -7.47
CA VAL A 214 -5.83 17.90 -6.40
C VAL A 214 -6.18 16.54 -7.02
N LEU A 215 -6.99 16.55 -8.08
CA LEU A 215 -7.39 15.33 -8.77
C LEU A 215 -6.19 14.70 -9.51
N GLN A 216 -5.30 15.51 -10.09
CA GLN A 216 -4.02 15.05 -10.63
C GLN A 216 -3.17 14.34 -9.59
N GLY A 217 -3.06 14.90 -8.38
CA GLY A 217 -2.33 14.26 -7.27
C GLY A 217 -2.92 12.89 -6.91
N VAL A 218 -4.24 12.80 -6.74
CA VAL A 218 -4.93 11.54 -6.40
C VAL A 218 -4.78 10.50 -7.52
N VAL A 219 -5.05 10.90 -8.77
CA VAL A 219 -5.02 10.02 -9.93
C VAL A 219 -3.59 9.57 -10.27
N GLY A 220 -2.57 10.38 -9.95
CA GLY A 220 -1.16 10.02 -10.10
C GLY A 220 -0.70 8.91 -9.15
N VAL A 221 -1.30 8.81 -7.95
CA VAL A 221 -0.98 7.75 -6.98
C VAL A 221 -1.67 6.44 -7.33
N LEU A 222 -2.84 6.49 -7.98
CA LEU A 222 -3.61 5.32 -8.39
C LEU A 222 -3.02 4.67 -9.64
N ASN A 223 -1.95 3.88 -9.44
CA ASN A 223 -1.41 2.99 -10.46
C ASN A 223 -1.93 1.56 -10.32
N LEU A 224 -1.82 0.78 -11.40
CA LEU A 224 -2.33 -0.59 -11.45
C LEU A 224 -1.74 -1.50 -10.33
N PRO A 225 -0.41 -1.51 -10.07
CA PRO A 225 0.15 -2.27 -8.95
C PRO A 225 -0.44 -1.87 -7.58
N TYR A 226 -0.67 -0.57 -7.36
CA TYR A 226 -1.25 -0.06 -6.13
C TYR A 226 -2.71 -0.49 -5.96
N LEU A 227 -3.53 -0.38 -7.00
CA LEU A 227 -4.91 -0.86 -6.98
C LEU A 227 -4.98 -2.36 -6.68
N TRP A 228 -4.10 -3.16 -7.31
CA TRP A 228 -3.99 -4.58 -7.03
C TRP A 228 -3.59 -4.86 -5.58
N TRP A 229 -2.60 -4.14 -5.05
CA TRP A 229 -2.21 -4.22 -3.64
C TRP A 229 -3.39 -3.94 -2.70
N MET A 230 -4.21 -2.92 -2.98
CA MET A 230 -5.38 -2.61 -2.16
C MET A 230 -6.42 -3.73 -2.14
N ILE A 231 -6.66 -4.36 -3.30
CA ILE A 231 -7.55 -5.52 -3.40
C ILE A 231 -7.00 -6.68 -2.56
N VAL A 232 -5.71 -7.00 -2.71
CA VAL A 232 -5.03 -8.08 -1.97
C VAL A 232 -5.11 -7.85 -0.45
N ILE A 233 -4.84 -6.63 0.03
CA ILE A 233 -4.97 -6.30 1.45
C ILE A 233 -6.41 -6.44 1.92
N GLY A 234 -7.39 -5.97 1.13
CA GLY A 234 -8.81 -6.13 1.46
C GLY A 234 -9.25 -7.59 1.57
N ILE A 235 -8.73 -8.47 0.71
CA ILE A 235 -8.94 -9.93 0.82
C ILE A 235 -8.32 -10.47 2.12
N GLY A 236 -7.10 -10.05 2.46
CA GLY A 236 -6.45 -10.46 3.70
C GLY A 236 -7.19 -9.99 4.96
N ILE A 237 -7.70 -8.75 4.96
CA ILE A 237 -8.56 -8.22 6.03
C ILE A 237 -9.83 -9.06 6.14
N ALA A 238 -10.51 -9.33 5.03
CA ALA A 238 -11.71 -10.14 4.99
C ALA A 238 -11.49 -11.55 5.56
N ALA A 239 -10.35 -12.17 5.23
CA ALA A 239 -9.98 -13.49 5.71
C ALA A 239 -9.74 -13.53 7.23
N ILE A 240 -9.10 -12.50 7.81
CA ILE A 240 -8.87 -12.46 9.27
C ILE A 240 -10.11 -12.00 10.05
N ALA A 241 -10.90 -11.06 9.50
CA ALA A 241 -12.06 -10.48 10.16
C ALA A 241 -13.36 -11.24 9.91
N ARG A 242 -13.33 -12.29 9.07
CA ARG A 242 -14.50 -13.06 8.61
C ARG A 242 -15.60 -12.14 8.07
N SER A 243 -15.20 -11.15 7.29
CA SER A 243 -16.10 -10.17 6.68
C SER A 243 -16.09 -10.32 5.16
N SER A 244 -16.98 -9.59 4.48
CA SER A 244 -16.97 -9.58 3.02
C SER A 244 -15.74 -8.84 2.47
N VAL A 245 -15.22 -9.32 1.34
CA VAL A 245 -14.09 -8.70 0.65
C VAL A 245 -14.43 -7.26 0.26
N ALA A 246 -15.62 -7.02 -0.29
CA ALA A 246 -16.05 -5.69 -0.71
C ALA A 246 -16.04 -4.69 0.45
N LYS A 247 -16.61 -5.05 1.60
CA LYS A 247 -16.64 -4.21 2.81
C LYS A 247 -15.22 -3.93 3.30
N SER A 248 -14.38 -4.96 3.38
CA SER A 248 -13.00 -4.86 3.85
C SER A 248 -12.13 -3.97 2.94
N THR A 249 -12.21 -4.17 1.63
CA THR A 249 -11.48 -3.35 0.63
C THR A 249 -11.95 -1.89 0.67
N LEU A 250 -13.26 -1.64 0.73
CA LEU A 250 -13.80 -0.28 0.74
C LEU A 250 -13.40 0.50 1.99
N ILE A 251 -13.45 -0.13 3.16
CA ILE A 251 -13.04 0.50 4.42
C ILE A 251 -11.53 0.75 4.42
N PHE A 252 -10.72 -0.21 3.96
CA PHE A 252 -9.27 -0.02 3.83
C PHE A 252 -8.93 1.13 2.89
N PHE A 253 -9.55 1.16 1.70
CA PHE A 253 -9.38 2.22 0.71
C PHE A 253 -9.74 3.59 1.30
N SER A 254 -10.90 3.69 1.93
CA SER A 254 -11.37 4.94 2.56
C SER A 254 -10.42 5.38 3.68
N SER A 255 -9.93 4.45 4.48
CA SER A 255 -9.00 4.75 5.58
C SER A 255 -7.68 5.31 5.05
N ILE A 256 -7.12 4.68 4.02
CA ILE A 256 -5.87 5.15 3.40
C ILE A 256 -6.08 6.53 2.77
N LEU A 257 -7.17 6.73 2.04
CA LEU A 257 -7.49 8.03 1.42
C LEU A 257 -7.57 9.14 2.48
N VAL A 258 -8.29 8.91 3.58
CA VAL A 258 -8.41 9.87 4.68
C VAL A 258 -7.05 10.14 5.33
N ILE A 259 -6.27 9.10 5.63
CA ILE A 259 -4.93 9.25 6.21
C ILE A 259 -4.02 10.08 5.28
N THR A 260 -4.02 9.78 3.99
CA THR A 260 -3.24 10.54 3.00
C THR A 260 -3.67 12.00 2.96
N LEU A 261 -4.98 12.29 2.93
CA LEU A 261 -5.49 13.67 2.95
C LEU A 261 -5.14 14.41 4.23
N LEU A 262 -5.22 13.75 5.39
CA LEU A 262 -4.86 14.34 6.68
C LEU A 262 -3.36 14.63 6.78
N ILE A 263 -2.52 13.71 6.30
CA ILE A 263 -1.07 13.94 6.23
C ILE A 263 -0.76 15.10 5.28
N SER A 264 -1.36 15.14 4.09
CA SER A 264 -1.18 16.25 3.15
C SER A 264 -1.63 17.58 3.75
N LEU A 265 -2.76 17.61 4.47
CA LEU A 265 -3.23 18.81 5.16
C LEU A 265 -2.25 19.21 6.27
N LEU A 266 -1.83 18.28 7.12
CA LEU A 266 -0.90 18.54 8.21
C LEU A 266 0.45 19.05 7.69
N LEU A 267 0.98 18.44 6.61
CA LEU A 267 2.20 18.93 5.95
C LEU A 267 2.00 20.32 5.35
N SER A 268 0.84 20.62 4.76
CA SER A 268 0.55 21.97 4.28
C SER A 268 0.49 23.00 5.41
N GLN A 269 -0.04 22.62 6.59
CA GLN A 269 -0.09 23.50 7.75
C GLN A 269 1.30 23.69 8.38
N ILE A 270 2.13 22.65 8.40
CA ILE A 270 3.54 22.76 8.82
C ILE A 270 4.30 23.66 7.85
N GLY A 271 4.07 23.53 6.54
CA GLY A 271 4.59 24.48 5.57
C GLY A 271 4.20 25.92 5.94
N VAL A 272 2.89 26.17 6.07
CA VAL A 272 2.37 27.50 6.42
C VAL A 272 2.86 28.02 7.78
N ALA A 273 2.99 27.16 8.80
CA ALA A 273 3.40 27.55 10.16
C ALA A 273 4.90 27.80 10.31
N PHE A 274 5.73 27.20 9.44
CA PHE A 274 7.18 27.38 9.45
C PHE A 274 7.71 28.23 8.27
N GLY A 275 6.83 28.77 7.42
CA GLY A 275 7.21 29.60 6.27
C GLY A 275 7.85 28.78 5.14
N PHE A 276 7.22 27.65 4.78
CA PHE A 276 7.55 26.80 3.63
C PHE A 276 6.31 26.46 2.80
#